data_AF-A0A7S3KEK4-F1
#
_entry.id   AF-A0A7S3KEK4-F1
#
_cell.length_a   1.000
_cell.length_b   1.000
_cell.length_c   1.000
_cell.angle_alpha   90.00
_cell.angle_beta   90.00
_cell.angle_gamma   90.00
#
_symmetry.space_group_name_H-M   'P 1'
#
loop_
_entity.id
_entity.type
_entity.pdbx_description
1 polymer ?
#
loop_
_entity_poly.entity_id
_entity_poly.type
_entity_poly.pdbx_seq_one_letter_code
_entity_poly.pdbx_strand_id
1 'polypeptide(L)'
;YNKDDFAYIVSEMWSFFVLFVFLGNLYRLVYNTVNEKETKVREAMKIMGLTDTAYWLSWFAYSLVINTFLCILMILICIPIFEYSDMFIIFCYFWFYGLTMFGFAVFIGAFFSSGKTAAIVASMLFFLTS
;
A
#
# COMPACT_ATOMS: atom_id res chain seq x y z
N TYR A 1 -7.22 -30.56 -23.42
CA TYR A 1 -6.23 -30.89 -22.39
C TYR A 1 -5.06 -29.89 -22.33
N ASN A 2 -5.21 -28.63 -22.82
CA ASN A 2 -4.17 -27.58 -22.71
C ASN A 2 -4.71 -26.30 -22.03
N LYS A 3 -5.74 -26.43 -21.17
CA LYS A 3 -6.40 -25.26 -20.54
C LYS A 3 -5.89 -24.95 -19.14
N ASP A 4 -5.19 -25.88 -18.51
CA ASP A 4 -4.77 -25.73 -17.11
C ASP A 4 -3.37 -25.08 -16.99
N ASP A 5 -2.51 -25.25 -18.01
CA ASP A 5 -1.15 -24.69 -18.02
C ASP A 5 -1.16 -23.15 -18.16
N PHE A 6 -2.00 -22.62 -19.05
CA PHE A 6 -2.16 -21.16 -19.21
C PHE A 6 -2.81 -20.52 -17.97
N ALA A 7 -3.83 -21.16 -17.40
CA ALA A 7 -4.48 -20.67 -16.18
C ALA A 7 -3.50 -20.68 -14.98
N TYR A 8 -2.65 -21.71 -14.88
CA TYR A 8 -1.61 -21.80 -13.87
C TYR A 8 -0.61 -20.64 -13.99
N ILE A 9 -0.06 -20.39 -15.19
CA ILE A 9 0.88 -19.29 -15.43
C ILE A 9 0.23 -17.93 -15.13
N VAL A 10 -1.02 -17.71 -15.55
CA VAL A 10 -1.74 -16.46 -15.27
C VAL A 10 -1.94 -16.27 -13.76
N SER A 11 -2.23 -17.34 -13.01
CA SER A 11 -2.37 -17.28 -11.56
C SER A 11 -1.06 -16.95 -10.83
N GLU A 12 0.08 -17.47 -11.31
CA GLU A 12 1.41 -17.10 -10.79
C GLU A 12 1.74 -15.63 -11.11
N MET A 13 1.49 -15.20 -12.36
CA MET A 13 1.77 -13.83 -12.79
C MET A 13 0.92 -12.79 -12.05
N TRP A 14 -0.32 -13.15 -11.72
CA TRP A 14 -1.25 -12.29 -10.99
C TRP A 14 -0.68 -11.81 -9.65
N SER A 15 -0.05 -12.71 -8.88
CA SER A 15 0.58 -12.39 -7.60
C SER A 15 1.69 -11.35 -7.75
N PHE A 16 2.51 -11.47 -8.81
CA PHE A 16 3.55 -10.48 -9.12
C PHE A 16 2.97 -9.10 -9.48
N PHE A 17 1.86 -9.05 -10.23
CA PHE A 17 1.20 -7.78 -10.57
C PHE A 17 0.72 -7.03 -9.32
N VAL A 18 0.07 -7.74 -8.40
CA VAL A 18 -0.39 -7.18 -7.12
C VAL A 18 0.81 -6.68 -6.30
N LEU A 19 1.87 -7.49 -6.21
CA LEU A 19 3.13 -7.12 -5.56
C LEU A 19 3.67 -5.78 -6.05
N PHE A 20 3.86 -5.59 -7.36
CA PHE A 20 4.46 -4.36 -7.89
C PHE A 20 3.63 -3.10 -7.60
N VAL A 21 2.31 -3.20 -7.71
CA VAL A 21 1.42 -2.04 -7.52
C VAL A 21 1.36 -1.61 -6.06
N PHE A 22 1.27 -2.58 -5.14
CA PHE A 22 1.22 -2.27 -3.71
C PHE A 22 2.61 -1.96 -3.12
N LEU A 23 3.69 -2.51 -3.67
CA LEU A 23 5.06 -2.20 -3.24
C LEU A 23 5.39 -0.71 -3.47
N GLY A 24 5.02 -0.16 -4.62
CA GLY A 24 5.20 1.27 -4.90
C GLY A 24 4.36 2.19 -4.01
N ASN A 25 3.18 1.72 -3.55
CA ASN A 25 2.36 2.43 -2.58
C ASN A 25 3.00 2.40 -1.18
N LEU A 26 3.37 1.21 -0.70
CA LEU A 26 4.05 1.01 0.59
C LEU A 26 5.33 1.83 0.70
N TYR A 27 6.19 1.76 -0.32
CA TYR A 27 7.47 2.46 -0.32
C TYR A 27 7.28 3.96 -0.12
N ARG A 28 6.36 4.58 -0.88
CA ARG A 28 6.07 6.01 -0.77
C ARG A 28 5.48 6.37 0.59
N LEU A 29 4.57 5.56 1.11
CA LEU A 29 3.93 5.80 2.40
C LEU A 29 4.95 5.76 3.55
N VAL A 30 5.78 4.72 3.61
CA VAL A 30 6.82 4.56 4.63
C VAL A 30 7.87 5.66 4.51
N TYR A 31 8.35 5.92 3.29
CA TYR A 31 9.34 6.95 3.03
C TYR A 31 8.85 8.32 3.50
N ASN A 32 7.64 8.74 3.11
CA ASN A 32 7.14 10.06 3.46
C ASN A 32 6.90 10.18 4.98
N THR A 33 6.32 9.17 5.61
CA THR A 33 6.04 9.18 7.06
C THR A 33 7.32 9.30 7.88
N VAL A 34 8.38 8.60 7.51
CA VAL A 34 9.66 8.65 8.23
C VAL A 34 10.48 9.88 7.84
N ASN A 35 10.42 10.33 6.59
CA ASN A 35 11.07 11.57 6.15
C ASN A 35 10.50 12.80 6.88
N GLU A 36 9.19 12.85 7.17
CA GLU A 36 8.60 13.90 8.02
C GLU A 36 9.08 13.85 9.47
N LYS A 37 9.39 12.65 9.98
CA LYS A 37 10.02 12.48 11.30
C LYS A 37 11.48 12.98 11.27
N GLU A 38 12.26 12.64 10.24
CA GLU A 38 13.65 13.08 10.08
C GLU A 38 13.80 14.60 9.98
N THR A 39 12.95 15.22 9.17
CA THR A 39 12.95 16.67 8.93
C THR A 39 12.35 17.47 10.09
N LYS A 40 11.89 16.80 11.15
CA LYS A 40 11.20 17.40 12.31
C LYS A 40 9.97 18.22 11.95
N VAL A 41 9.39 17.99 10.77
CA VAL A 41 8.17 18.66 10.32
C VAL A 41 7.02 18.35 11.28
N ARG A 42 6.98 17.14 11.84
CA ARG A 42 6.04 16.77 12.89
C ARG A 42 6.20 17.60 14.17
N GLU A 43 7.42 17.92 14.58
CA GLU A 43 7.68 18.78 15.75
C GLU A 43 7.27 20.23 15.46
N ALA A 44 7.57 20.73 14.26
CA ALA A 44 7.15 22.05 13.82
C ALA A 44 5.61 22.20 13.82
N MET A 45 4.88 21.19 13.32
CA MET A 45 3.41 21.18 13.36
C MET A 45 2.87 21.16 14.79
N LYS A 46 3.53 20.45 15.71
CA LYS A 46 3.15 20.42 17.12
C LYS A 46 3.33 21.79 17.78
N ILE A 47 4.40 22.52 17.43
CA ILE A 47 4.64 23.89 17.92
C ILE A 47 3.57 24.87 17.41
N MET A 48 3.02 24.64 16.20
CA MET A 48 1.89 25.41 15.66
C MET A 48 0.53 25.07 16.30
N GLY A 49 0.50 24.16 17.28
CA GLY A 49 -0.72 23.79 18.01
C GLY A 49 -1.51 22.64 17.39
N LEU A 50 -0.93 21.91 16.42
CA LEU A 50 -1.58 20.72 15.86
C LEU A 50 -1.54 19.55 16.85
N THR A 51 -2.68 18.89 17.05
CA THR A 51 -2.77 17.69 17.87
C THR A 51 -2.17 16.48 17.15
N ASP A 52 -1.51 15.59 17.90
CA ASP A 52 -0.96 14.34 17.36
C ASP A 52 -2.05 13.46 16.69
N THR A 53 -3.30 13.55 17.15
CA THR A 53 -4.45 12.83 16.57
C THR A 53 -4.82 13.35 15.18
N ALA A 54 -4.83 14.67 14.97
CA ALA A 54 -5.14 15.26 13.68
C ALA A 54 -4.11 14.88 12.61
N TYR A 55 -2.83 14.78 13.00
CA TYR A 55 -1.76 14.33 12.12
C TYR A 55 -1.98 12.89 11.62
N TRP A 56 -2.20 11.95 12.53
CA TRP A 56 -2.45 10.55 12.15
C TRP A 56 -3.72 10.38 11.33
N LEU A 57 -4.76 11.16 11.64
CA LEU A 57 -6.02 11.12 10.90
C LEU A 57 -5.87 11.69 9.48
N SER A 58 -5.05 12.74 9.31
CA SER A 58 -4.68 13.25 7.98
C SER A 58 -3.92 12.22 7.16
N TRP A 59 -2.94 11.55 7.76
CA TRP A 59 -2.18 10.48 7.10
C TRP A 59 -3.05 9.28 6.71
N PHE A 60 -3.99 8.90 7.58
CA PHE A 60 -4.96 7.85 7.30
C PHE A 60 -5.89 8.24 6.14
N ALA A 61 -6.43 9.47 6.15
CA ALA A 61 -7.28 9.97 5.07
C ALA A 61 -6.53 10.06 3.73
N TYR A 62 -5.28 10.55 3.74
CA TYR A 62 -4.42 10.60 2.55
C TYR A 62 -4.19 9.20 1.96
N SER A 63 -3.89 8.24 2.84
CA SER A 63 -3.64 6.85 2.44
C SER A 63 -4.91 6.18 1.89
N LEU A 64 -6.07 6.45 2.50
CA LEU A 64 -7.37 6.00 2.00
C LEU A 64 -7.67 6.53 0.60
N VAL A 65 -7.43 7.81 0.35
CA VAL A 65 -7.67 8.43 -0.97
C VAL A 65 -6.73 7.84 -2.03
N ILE A 66 -5.44 7.65 -1.72
CA ILE A 66 -4.53 7.01 -2.67
C ILE A 66 -4.94 5.56 -2.91
N ASN A 67 -5.35 4.85 -1.86
CA ASN A 67 -5.80 3.47 -1.99
C ASN A 67 -7.05 3.35 -2.88
N THR A 68 -7.98 4.32 -2.84
CA THR A 68 -9.23 4.22 -3.65
C THR A 68 -8.86 4.36 -5.10
N PHE A 69 -8.02 5.35 -5.41
CA PHE A 69 -7.53 5.56 -6.76
C PHE A 69 -6.79 4.33 -7.30
N LEU A 70 -5.93 3.70 -6.50
CA LEU A 70 -5.24 2.47 -6.91
C LEU A 70 -6.20 1.31 -7.13
N CYS A 71 -7.20 1.12 -6.26
CA CYS A 71 -8.20 0.07 -6.42
C CYS A 71 -9.04 0.26 -7.69
N ILE A 72 -9.44 1.50 -8.00
CA ILE A 72 -10.20 1.83 -9.23
C ILE A 72 -9.35 1.54 -10.48
N LEU A 73 -8.07 1.94 -10.47
CA LEU A 73 -7.15 1.65 -11.57
C LEU A 73 -6.95 0.14 -11.75
N MET A 74 -6.80 -0.61 -10.66
CA MET A 74 -6.67 -2.06 -10.73
C MET A 74 -7.90 -2.72 -11.33
N ILE A 75 -9.07 -2.29 -10.90
CA ILE A 75 -10.32 -2.80 -11.44
C ILE A 75 -10.40 -2.59 -12.95
N LEU A 76 -10.07 -1.41 -13.46
CA LEU A 76 -10.06 -1.12 -14.90
C LEU A 76 -9.15 -2.08 -15.69
N ILE A 77 -8.00 -2.44 -15.14
CA ILE A 77 -7.06 -3.39 -15.76
C ILE A 77 -7.59 -4.82 -15.72
N CYS A 78 -8.42 -5.14 -14.73
CA CYS A 78 -8.90 -6.51 -14.46
C CYS A 78 -10.24 -6.85 -15.13
N ILE A 79 -10.96 -5.87 -15.67
CA ILE A 79 -12.20 -6.07 -16.46
C ILE A 79 -12.03 -7.16 -17.53
N PRO A 80 -10.97 -7.16 -18.38
CA PRO A 80 -10.81 -8.20 -19.40
C PRO A 80 -10.33 -9.56 -18.87
N ILE A 81 -9.90 -9.63 -17.60
CA ILE A 81 -9.26 -10.83 -17.01
C ILE A 81 -10.29 -11.67 -16.23
N PHE A 82 -11.25 -11.03 -15.57
CA PHE A 82 -12.25 -11.68 -14.71
C PHE A 82 -13.66 -11.53 -15.27
N GLU A 83 -13.97 -12.29 -16.33
CA GLU A 83 -15.28 -12.21 -17.01
C GLU A 83 -16.44 -12.78 -16.17
N TYR A 84 -16.16 -13.56 -15.11
CA TYR A 84 -17.16 -14.28 -14.30
C TYR A 84 -17.22 -13.87 -12.81
N SER A 85 -16.40 -12.93 -12.34
CA SER A 85 -16.38 -12.56 -10.92
C SER A 85 -17.08 -11.23 -10.65
N ASP A 86 -17.76 -11.15 -9.51
CA ASP A 86 -18.38 -9.92 -9.04
C ASP A 86 -17.31 -8.84 -8.76
N MET A 87 -17.33 -7.80 -9.58
CA MET A 87 -16.38 -6.68 -9.55
C MET A 87 -16.35 -5.97 -8.19
N PHE A 88 -17.47 -5.98 -7.47
CA PHE A 88 -17.57 -5.41 -6.12
C PHE A 88 -16.76 -6.19 -5.08
N ILE A 89 -16.73 -7.53 -5.17
CA ILE A 89 -15.97 -8.36 -4.23
C ILE A 89 -14.47 -8.14 -4.43
N ILE A 90 -14.03 -8.08 -5.69
CA ILE A 90 -12.65 -7.78 -6.06
C ILE A 90 -12.24 -6.39 -5.56
N PHE A 91 -13.11 -5.39 -5.70
CA PHE A 91 -12.89 -4.06 -5.13
C PHE A 91 -12.69 -4.11 -3.62
N CYS A 92 -13.61 -4.74 -2.89
CA CYS A 92 -13.51 -4.87 -1.44
C CYS A 92 -12.23 -5.58 -1.01
N TYR A 93 -11.82 -6.63 -1.73
CA TYR A 93 -10.57 -7.35 -1.45
C TYR A 93 -9.35 -6.43 -1.54
N PHE A 94 -9.16 -5.72 -2.66
CA PHE A 94 -8.05 -4.80 -2.82
C PHE A 94 -8.10 -3.62 -1.85
N TRP A 95 -9.31 -3.16 -1.54
CA TRP A 95 -9.53 -2.07 -0.59
C TRP A 95 -9.07 -2.45 0.82
N PHE A 96 -9.51 -3.61 1.33
CA PHE A 96 -9.07 -4.13 2.63
C PHE A 96 -7.58 -4.44 2.64
N TYR A 97 -7.04 -4.97 1.54
CA TYR A 97 -5.62 -5.23 1.43
C TYR A 97 -4.80 -3.93 1.61
N GLY A 98 -5.16 -2.85 0.92
CA GLY A 98 -4.50 -1.56 1.11
C GLY A 98 -4.59 -0.97 2.53
N LEU A 99 -5.70 -1.21 3.23
CA LEU A 99 -5.86 -0.85 4.65
C LEU A 99 -4.87 -1.60 5.55
N THR A 100 -4.69 -2.91 5.33
CA THR A 100 -3.70 -3.70 6.10
C THR A 100 -2.27 -3.23 5.84
N MET A 101 -1.98 -2.83 4.60
CA MET A 101 -0.68 -2.33 4.18
C MET A 101 -0.34 -0.99 4.83
N PHE A 102 -1.33 -0.11 5.01
CA PHE A 102 -1.15 1.12 5.79
C PHE A 102 -0.74 0.81 7.24
N GLY A 103 -1.41 -0.15 7.88
CA GLY A 103 -1.06 -0.59 9.23
C GLY A 103 0.38 -1.12 9.32
N PHE A 104 0.77 -1.93 8.35
CA PHE A 104 2.14 -2.46 8.24
C PHE A 104 3.18 -1.34 8.05
N ALA A 105 2.90 -0.36 7.19
CA ALA A 105 3.78 0.79 6.96
C ALA A 105 3.99 1.63 8.23
N VAL A 106 2.92 1.89 8.99
CA VAL A 106 3.01 2.62 10.26
C VAL A 106 3.79 1.84 11.31
N PHE A 107 3.60 0.51 11.36
CA PHE A 107 4.33 -0.39 12.26
C PHE A 107 5.83 -0.35 11.99
N ILE A 108 6.26 -0.55 10.74
CA ILE A 108 7.68 -0.46 10.37
C ILE A 108 8.21 0.95 10.60
N GLY A 109 7.46 1.97 10.17
CA GLY A 109 7.84 3.36 10.34
C GLY A 109 8.02 3.80 11.80
N ALA A 110 7.56 3.02 12.78
CA ALA A 110 7.79 3.28 14.20
C ALA A 110 9.21 2.90 14.67
N PHE A 111 9.84 1.89 14.05
CA PHE A 111 11.16 1.39 14.46
C PHE A 111 12.34 2.12 13.82
N PHE A 112 12.12 2.76 12.66
CA PHE A 112 13.19 3.38 11.90
C PHE A 112 13.17 4.91 12.03
N SER A 113 14.36 5.46 12.27
CA SER A 113 14.60 6.90 12.25
C SER A 113 14.88 7.44 10.86
N SER A 114 15.28 6.60 9.90
CA SER A 114 15.65 7.04 8.54
C SER A 114 14.75 6.57 7.42
N GLY A 115 14.30 7.50 6.57
CA GLY A 115 13.24 7.25 5.59
C GLY A 115 13.65 6.31 4.47
N LYS A 116 14.87 6.47 3.96
CA LYS A 116 15.42 5.58 2.91
C LYS A 116 15.58 4.15 3.41
N THR A 117 16.13 3.97 4.62
CA THR A 117 16.34 2.64 5.19
C THR A 117 15.02 1.97 5.56
N ALA A 118 14.07 2.72 6.12
CA ALA A 118 12.74 2.19 6.46
C ALA A 118 12.00 1.68 5.24
N ALA A 119 12.03 2.44 4.14
CA ALA A 119 11.34 2.09 2.91
C ALA A 119 11.95 0.84 2.24
N ILE A 120 13.29 0.72 2.23
CA ILE A 120 13.98 -0.47 1.71
C ILE A 120 13.63 -1.70 2.54
N VAL A 121 13.67 -1.60 3.88
CA VAL A 121 13.33 -2.71 4.77
C VAL A 121 11.86 -3.11 4.62
N ALA A 122 10.94 -2.14 4.52
CA ALA A 122 9.53 -2.41 4.27
C ALA A 122 9.32 -3.13 2.94
N SER A 123 10.00 -2.70 1.87
CA SER A 123 9.91 -3.37 0.57
C SER A 123 10.49 -4.79 0.60
N MET A 124 11.58 -5.03 1.33
CA MET A 124 12.18 -6.36 1.48
C MET A 124 11.27 -7.31 2.26
N LEU A 125 10.71 -6.86 3.39
CA LEU A 125 9.78 -7.67 4.18
C LEU A 125 8.50 -7.98 3.41
N PHE A 126 8.01 -7.02 2.63
CA PHE A 126 6.84 -7.23 1.78
C PHE A 126 7.10 -8.27 0.69
N PHE A 127 8.28 -8.25 0.07
CA PHE A 127 8.71 -9.25 -0.90
C PHE A 127 8.86 -10.66 -0.30
N LEU A 128 9.25 -10.77 0.97
CA LEU A 128 9.39 -12.07 1.65
C LEU A 128 8.05 -12.67 2.07
N THR A 129 7.01 -11.84 2.24
CA THR A 129 5.70 -12.26 2.76
C THR A 129 4.72 -12.61 1.64
N SER A 130 4.97 -12.12 0.42
CA SER A 130 4.12 -12.30 -0.76
C SER A 130 4.58 -13.49 -1.59
#